data_AF-A0A7R9CBU0-F1
#
_entry.id   AF-A0A7R9CBU0-F1
#
_cell.length_a   1.000
_cell.length_b   1.000
_cell.length_c   1.000
_cell.angle_alpha   90.00
_cell.angle_beta   90.00
_cell.angle_gamma   90.00
#
_symmetry.space_group_name_H-M   'P 1'
#
loop_
_entity.id
_entity.type
_entity.pdbx_description
1 polymer ?
#
loop_
_entity_poly.entity_id
_entity_poly.type
_entity_poly.pdbx_seq_one_letter_code
_entity_poly.pdbx_strand_id
1 'polypeptide(L)'
;MTGFCLCVCVLQEEEEIEWFTKRLEQIGSENLDKVMQIALATELLKSQTLDKFLATKFVTLKRYGGEGAESMMAFIMELMRLSAKDGVEQIVIGMPHRGRFNLLTGLLRLSPVQLFRKFKGLSEFPTNVKATGDVASHLSKYTAKSPFYKIIPFVTVSSVDLNVGDKSLHVTVLNNPSHLETCSLVLDTGLKSEDNDDDGDGDGDGDDDDDDDDDDDDDDDDAGAGGTYGEILRRMKISLYLHTLL
;
A
#
# COMPACT_ATOMS: atom_id res chain seq x y z
N MET A 1 10.37 29.88 -0.05
CA MET A 1 8.95 29.60 -0.31
C MET A 1 8.87 28.30 -1.07
N THR A 2 8.61 27.19 -0.37
CA THR A 2 8.12 25.96 -1.00
C THR A 2 6.61 26.08 -1.03
N GLY A 3 6.03 26.30 -2.21
CA GLY A 3 4.58 26.34 -2.39
C GLY A 3 4.09 25.00 -2.92
N PHE A 4 3.04 24.45 -2.32
CA PHE A 4 2.24 23.40 -2.94
C PHE A 4 1.24 24.06 -3.90
N CYS A 5 0.93 23.40 -5.01
CA CYS A 5 -0.02 23.88 -6.01
C CYS A 5 -1.08 22.78 -6.24
N LEU A 6 -2.33 23.19 -6.37
CA LEU A 6 -3.47 22.30 -6.63
C LEU A 6 -4.19 22.79 -7.89
N CYS A 7 -4.49 21.91 -8.85
CA CYS A 7 -5.45 22.17 -9.92
C CYS A 7 -6.79 21.55 -9.54
N VAL A 8 -7.75 22.42 -9.20
CA VAL A 8 -9.16 22.04 -9.01
C VAL A 8 -9.96 22.09 -10.32
N CYS A 9 -9.33 22.57 -11.40
CA CYS A 9 -9.91 22.76 -12.73
C CYS A 9 -10.50 21.49 -13.38
N VAL A 10 -10.07 20.32 -12.92
CA VAL A 10 -10.43 19.02 -13.48
C VAL A 10 -11.53 18.31 -12.67
N LEU A 11 -11.90 18.86 -11.52
CA LEU A 11 -12.94 18.31 -10.66
C LEU A 11 -14.32 18.66 -11.25
N GLN A 12 -15.23 17.68 -11.22
CA GLN A 12 -16.55 17.81 -11.86
C GLN A 12 -17.61 18.31 -10.88
N GLU A 13 -17.49 17.93 -9.60
CA GLU A 13 -18.46 18.24 -8.56
C GLU A 13 -18.03 19.48 -7.74
N GLU A 14 -18.97 20.38 -7.46
CA GLU A 14 -18.72 21.59 -6.68
C GLU A 14 -18.32 21.28 -5.24
N GLU A 15 -18.92 20.26 -4.65
CA GLU A 15 -18.63 19.80 -3.28
C GLU A 15 -17.16 19.38 -3.13
N GLU A 16 -16.59 18.70 -4.14
CA GLU A 16 -15.18 18.31 -4.14
C GLU A 16 -14.27 19.55 -4.16
N ILE A 17 -14.58 20.53 -5.01
CA ILE A 17 -13.81 21.78 -5.13
C ILE A 17 -13.79 22.53 -3.80
N GLU A 18 -14.94 22.67 -3.15
CA GLU A 18 -15.06 23.33 -1.84
C GLU A 18 -14.29 22.58 -0.76
N TRP A 19 -14.45 21.25 -0.71
CA TRP A 19 -13.75 20.40 0.26
C TRP A 19 -12.24 20.51 0.12
N PHE A 20 -11.71 20.38 -1.11
CA PHE A 20 -10.27 20.46 -1.38
C PHE A 20 -9.70 21.84 -1.04
N THR A 21 -10.41 22.91 -1.42
CA THR A 21 -9.98 24.29 -1.13
C THR A 21 -9.89 24.52 0.38
N LYS A 22 -10.95 24.19 1.11
CA LYS A 22 -11.00 24.33 2.57
C LYS A 22 -9.93 23.49 3.26
N ARG A 23 -9.71 22.25 2.80
CA ARG A 23 -8.72 21.36 3.42
C ARG A 23 -7.29 21.85 3.19
N LEU A 24 -6.98 22.35 2.00
CA LEU A 24 -5.64 22.87 1.66
C LEU A 24 -5.28 24.10 2.51
N GLU A 25 -6.22 25.02 2.68
CA GLU A 25 -6.04 26.22 3.51
C GLU A 25 -5.77 25.88 4.98
N GLN A 26 -6.40 24.81 5.48
CA GLN A 26 -6.18 24.34 6.85
C GLN A 26 -4.81 23.69 7.05
N ILE A 27 -4.37 22.83 6.12
CA ILE A 27 -3.10 22.08 6.22
C ILE A 27 -1.90 23.02 6.36
N GLY A 28 -1.92 24.18 5.69
CA GLY A 28 -0.84 25.17 5.75
C GLY A 28 -0.55 25.72 7.16
N SER A 29 -1.44 25.47 8.13
CA SER A 29 -1.32 25.95 9.52
C SER A 29 -0.83 24.89 10.51
N GLU A 30 -0.74 23.62 10.12
CA GLU A 30 -0.37 22.52 11.01
C GLU A 30 1.15 22.36 11.11
N ASN A 31 1.71 22.49 12.32
CA ASN A 31 3.13 22.26 12.57
C ASN A 31 3.40 20.78 12.85
N LEU A 32 4.43 20.22 12.21
CA LEU A 32 4.88 18.85 12.49
C LEU A 32 5.55 18.79 13.87
N ASP A 33 5.20 17.77 14.66
CA ASP A 33 5.89 17.51 15.93
C ASP A 33 7.38 17.21 15.71
N LYS A 34 8.22 17.60 16.68
CA LYS A 34 9.68 17.41 16.59
C LYS A 34 10.08 15.95 16.50
N VAL A 35 9.37 15.05 17.18
CA VAL A 35 9.67 13.61 17.12
C VAL A 35 9.41 13.09 15.70
N MET A 36 8.29 13.51 15.11
CA MET A 36 7.95 13.15 13.74
C MET A 36 8.95 13.72 12.72
N GLN A 37 9.39 14.97 12.88
CA GLN A 37 10.42 15.56 12.03
C GLN A 37 11.74 14.76 12.07
N ILE A 38 12.17 14.32 13.25
CA ILE A 38 13.38 13.50 13.42
C ILE A 38 13.19 12.12 12.77
N ALA A 39 12.03 11.50 12.96
CA ALA A 39 11.71 10.21 12.35
C ALA A 39 11.75 10.30 10.81
N LEU A 40 11.08 11.28 10.22
CA LEU A 40 11.10 11.53 8.78
C LEU A 40 12.53 11.78 8.28
N ALA A 41 13.26 12.69 8.92
CA ALA A 41 14.65 12.99 8.53
C ALA A 41 15.56 11.75 8.59
N THR A 42 15.38 10.89 9.59
CA THR A 42 16.13 9.65 9.74
C THR A 42 15.92 8.72 8.54
N GLU A 43 14.69 8.63 8.04
CA GLU A 43 14.34 7.75 6.92
C GLU A 43 14.84 8.29 5.58
N LEU A 44 14.80 9.61 5.40
CA LEU A 44 15.46 10.27 4.27
C LEU A 44 16.96 9.96 4.25
N LEU A 45 17.63 10.09 5.41
CA LEU A 45 19.06 9.80 5.54
C LEU A 45 19.39 8.33 5.32
N LYS A 46 18.56 7.40 5.80
CA LYS A 46 18.70 5.96 5.52
C LYS A 46 18.62 5.67 4.04
N SER A 47 17.62 6.26 3.37
CA SER A 47 17.43 6.15 1.91
C SER A 47 18.68 6.62 1.15
N GLN A 48 19.16 7.83 1.44
CA GLN A 48 20.37 8.39 0.80
C GLN A 48 21.61 7.54 1.10
N THR A 49 21.76 7.04 2.33
CA THR A 49 22.90 6.21 2.74
C THR A 49 22.91 4.87 2.00
N LEU A 50 21.74 4.26 1.79
CA LEU A 50 21.63 3.03 1.00
C LEU A 50 22.12 3.25 -0.42
N ASP A 51 21.65 4.29 -1.10
CA ASP A 51 22.06 4.59 -2.48
C ASP A 51 23.56 4.85 -2.58
N LYS A 52 24.11 5.61 -1.64
CA LYS A 52 25.57 5.84 -1.55
C LYS A 52 26.35 4.54 -1.33
N PHE A 53 25.84 3.65 -0.48
CA PHE A 53 26.44 2.34 -0.24
C PHE A 53 26.42 1.48 -1.52
N LEU A 54 25.28 1.43 -2.22
CA LEU A 54 25.12 0.68 -3.46
C LEU A 54 26.03 1.21 -4.56
N ALA A 55 26.13 2.54 -4.69
CA ALA A 55 27.05 3.18 -5.64
C ALA A 55 28.52 2.80 -5.37
N THR A 56 28.90 2.62 -4.11
CA THR A 56 30.28 2.28 -3.72
C THR A 56 30.59 0.79 -3.90
N LYS A 57 29.66 -0.10 -3.53
CA LYS A 57 29.89 -1.56 -3.49
C LYS A 57 29.47 -2.30 -4.75
N PHE A 58 28.50 -1.77 -5.50
CA PHE A 58 27.93 -2.39 -6.68
C PHE A 58 27.98 -1.43 -7.88
N VAL A 59 29.19 -0.97 -8.22
CA VAL A 59 29.45 0.07 -9.24
C VAL A 59 28.87 -0.29 -10.61
N THR A 60 28.89 -1.57 -10.99
CA THR A 60 28.43 -2.05 -12.29
C THR A 60 26.92 -2.27 -12.37
N LEU A 61 26.22 -2.22 -11.24
CA LEU A 61 24.79 -2.51 -11.18
C LEU A 61 23.96 -1.26 -11.46
N LYS A 62 23.00 -1.37 -12.37
CA LYS A 62 21.95 -0.36 -12.55
C LYS A 62 20.98 -0.46 -11.38
N ARG A 63 21.04 0.52 -10.47
CA ARG A 63 20.30 0.51 -9.19
C ARG A 63 18.97 1.27 -9.21
N TYR A 64 18.78 2.20 -10.15
CA TYR A 64 17.58 3.06 -10.20
C TYR A 64 17.24 3.72 -8.85
N GLY A 65 18.26 4.29 -8.20
CA GLY A 65 18.18 4.81 -6.83
C GLY A 65 17.19 5.97 -6.65
N GLY A 66 16.87 6.26 -5.40
CA GLY A 66 15.98 7.34 -5.00
C GLY A 66 16.66 8.70 -4.83
N GLU A 67 17.93 8.84 -5.22
CA GLU A 67 18.71 10.09 -5.08
C GLU A 67 17.97 11.27 -5.72
N GLY A 68 17.71 12.32 -4.92
CA GLY A 68 16.94 13.51 -5.31
C GLY A 68 15.41 13.36 -5.21
N ALA A 69 14.91 12.17 -4.86
CA ALA A 69 13.49 11.86 -4.65
C ALA A 69 13.25 11.18 -3.29
N GLU A 70 14.10 11.43 -2.30
CA GLU A 70 14.04 10.79 -0.99
C GLU A 70 12.75 11.13 -0.24
N SER A 71 12.16 12.29 -0.50
CA SER A 71 10.88 12.74 0.08
C SER A 71 9.73 11.78 -0.15
N MET A 72 9.81 10.91 -1.17
CA MET A 72 8.87 9.80 -1.37
C MET A 72 8.78 8.87 -0.15
N MET A 73 9.89 8.65 0.57
CA MET A 73 9.90 7.83 1.78
C MET A 73 9.07 8.46 2.90
N ALA A 74 9.13 9.78 3.03
CA ALA A 74 8.31 10.53 3.98
C ALA A 74 6.82 10.47 3.61
N PHE A 75 6.50 10.59 2.33
CA PHE A 75 5.12 10.44 1.83
C PHE A 75 4.54 9.06 2.15
N ILE A 76 5.26 7.98 1.81
CA ILE A 76 4.76 6.62 2.04
C ILE A 76 4.65 6.32 3.54
N MET A 77 5.59 6.80 4.35
CA MET A 77 5.52 6.68 5.81
C MET A 77 4.27 7.34 6.38
N GLU A 78 3.98 8.57 5.96
CA GLU A 78 2.82 9.31 6.44
C GLU A 78 1.51 8.68 5.94
N LEU A 79 1.49 8.21 4.69
CA LEU A 79 0.37 7.45 4.15
C LEU A 79 0.06 6.23 5.03
N MET A 80 1.06 5.36 5.27
CA MET A 80 0.89 4.19 6.14
C MET A 80 0.41 4.59 7.54
N ARG A 81 0.91 5.70 8.09
CA ARG A 81 0.52 6.18 9.41
C ARG A 81 -0.93 6.61 9.47
N LEU A 82 -1.39 7.39 8.48
CA LEU A 82 -2.76 7.85 8.37
C LEU A 82 -3.72 6.68 8.10
N SER A 83 -3.39 5.80 7.17
CA SER A 83 -4.17 4.60 6.88
C SER A 83 -4.38 3.74 8.12
N ALA A 84 -3.30 3.47 8.87
CA ALA A 84 -3.42 2.72 10.12
C ALA A 84 -4.29 3.46 11.15
N LYS A 85 -4.13 4.78 11.29
CA LYS A 85 -4.97 5.58 12.20
C LYS A 85 -6.46 5.46 11.86
N ASP A 86 -6.78 5.51 10.58
CA ASP A 86 -8.15 5.48 10.08
C ASP A 86 -8.75 4.06 10.03
N GLY A 87 -7.97 3.02 10.34
CA GLY A 87 -8.45 1.64 10.47
C GLY A 87 -8.34 0.82 9.19
N VAL A 88 -7.62 1.31 8.18
CA VAL A 88 -7.28 0.54 6.98
C VAL A 88 -6.46 -0.68 7.36
N GLU A 89 -6.90 -1.86 6.91
CA GLU A 89 -6.23 -3.13 7.20
C GLU A 89 -5.13 -3.43 6.18
N GLN A 90 -5.31 -3.01 4.92
CA GLN A 90 -4.42 -3.37 3.81
C GLN A 90 -4.12 -2.21 2.85
N ILE A 91 -2.84 -2.11 2.47
CA ILE A 91 -2.35 -1.22 1.40
C ILE A 91 -1.68 -2.08 0.33
N VAL A 92 -2.07 -1.89 -0.93
CA VAL A 92 -1.41 -2.53 -2.07
C VAL A 92 -0.72 -1.45 -2.90
N ILE A 93 0.59 -1.62 -3.11
CA ILE A 93 1.45 -0.66 -3.79
C ILE A 93 1.92 -1.24 -5.12
N GLY A 94 1.59 -0.54 -6.21
CA GLY A 94 2.20 -0.70 -7.52
C GLY A 94 3.31 0.34 -7.67
N MET A 95 4.56 -0.11 -7.81
CA MET A 95 5.71 0.80 -7.89
C MET A 95 6.66 0.40 -9.03
N PRO A 96 7.18 1.37 -9.81
CA PRO A 96 8.24 1.15 -10.79
C PRO A 96 9.59 0.93 -10.10
N HIS A 97 10.69 1.00 -10.88
CA HIS A 97 12.04 0.72 -10.41
C HIS A 97 12.68 1.84 -9.56
N ARG A 98 12.22 3.09 -9.68
CA ARG A 98 12.84 4.25 -9.02
C ARG A 98 12.66 4.19 -7.51
N GLY A 99 13.75 4.18 -6.74
CA GLY A 99 13.71 4.19 -5.28
C GLY A 99 13.05 2.95 -4.65
N ARG A 100 12.78 1.90 -5.43
CA ARG A 100 12.10 0.68 -4.98
C ARG A 100 12.91 -0.04 -3.89
N PHE A 101 14.23 -0.09 -4.03
CA PHE A 101 15.11 -0.68 -3.02
C PHE A 101 15.08 0.08 -1.71
N ASN A 102 14.99 1.42 -1.77
CA ASN A 102 14.88 2.28 -0.61
C ASN A 102 13.58 1.99 0.15
N LEU A 103 12.45 1.90 -0.56
CA LEU A 103 11.16 1.52 0.02
C LEU A 103 11.22 0.13 0.67
N LEU A 104 11.69 -0.87 -0.08
CA LEU A 104 11.71 -2.26 0.37
C LEU A 104 12.58 -2.47 1.62
N THR A 105 13.79 -1.91 1.64
CA THR A 105 14.74 -2.09 2.74
C THR A 105 14.49 -1.14 3.92
N GLY A 106 14.02 0.08 3.65
CA GLY A 106 13.72 1.08 4.68
C GLY A 106 12.42 0.75 5.42
N LEU A 107 11.29 0.76 4.71
CA LEU A 107 9.97 0.68 5.34
C LEU A 107 9.45 -0.76 5.42
N LEU A 108 9.67 -1.57 4.38
CA LEU A 108 9.13 -2.94 4.30
C LEU A 108 10.08 -4.01 4.87
N ARG A 109 11.12 -3.59 5.60
CA ARG A 109 12.02 -4.48 6.33
C ARG A 109 12.55 -5.65 5.49
N LEU A 110 12.79 -5.43 4.19
CA LEU A 110 13.47 -6.40 3.35
C LEU A 110 14.92 -6.49 3.83
N SER A 111 15.40 -7.70 4.07
CA SER A 111 16.78 -7.87 4.52
C SER A 111 17.76 -7.40 3.44
N PRO A 112 18.70 -6.50 3.75
CA PRO A 112 19.75 -6.12 2.80
C PRO A 112 20.55 -7.32 2.30
N VAL A 113 20.69 -8.38 3.11
CA VAL A 113 21.36 -9.62 2.71
C VAL A 113 20.61 -10.30 1.56
N GLN A 114 19.28 -10.35 1.61
CA GLN A 114 18.46 -10.91 0.52
C GLN A 114 18.64 -10.08 -0.75
N LEU A 115 18.65 -8.75 -0.63
CA LEU A 115 18.89 -7.86 -1.76
C LEU A 115 20.29 -8.07 -2.38
N PHE A 116 21.34 -8.13 -1.56
CA PHE A 116 22.71 -8.31 -2.05
C PHE A 116 22.96 -9.68 -2.68
N ARG A 117 22.26 -10.73 -2.23
CA ARG A 117 22.29 -12.03 -2.91
C ARG A 117 21.82 -11.89 -4.35
N LYS A 118 20.71 -11.17 -4.56
CA LYS A 118 20.17 -10.94 -5.89
C LYS A 118 21.13 -10.12 -6.76
N PHE A 119 21.78 -9.11 -6.20
CA PHE A 119 22.79 -8.32 -6.92
C PHE A 119 24.02 -9.13 -7.35
N LYS A 120 24.32 -10.22 -6.65
CA LYS A 120 25.38 -11.18 -7.04
C LYS A 120 24.89 -12.25 -8.03
N GLY A 121 23.64 -12.16 -8.51
CA GLY A 121 23.06 -13.15 -9.42
C GLY A 121 22.63 -14.45 -8.75
N LEU A 122 22.54 -14.49 -7.41
CA LEU A 122 22.03 -15.65 -6.69
C LEU A 122 20.50 -15.60 -6.62
N SER A 123 19.89 -16.78 -6.52
CA SER A 123 18.43 -16.92 -6.37
C SER A 123 17.94 -16.25 -5.08
N GLU A 124 16.82 -15.54 -5.23
CA GLU A 124 15.99 -14.94 -4.18
C GLU A 124 15.15 -15.99 -3.44
N PHE A 125 14.92 -17.14 -4.05
CA PHE A 125 14.12 -18.22 -3.48
C PHE A 125 14.97 -19.25 -2.74
N PRO A 126 14.40 -19.98 -1.76
CA PRO A 126 15.06 -21.13 -1.18
C PRO A 126 15.24 -22.25 -2.22
N THR A 127 16.23 -23.12 -2.00
CA THR A 127 16.68 -24.13 -2.99
C THR A 127 15.62 -25.18 -3.34
N ASN A 128 14.57 -25.31 -2.54
CA ASN A 128 13.46 -26.24 -2.75
C ASN A 128 12.35 -25.67 -3.65
N VAL A 129 12.39 -24.38 -4.00
CA VAL A 129 11.37 -23.73 -4.83
C VAL A 129 11.82 -23.72 -6.29
N LYS A 130 11.00 -24.29 -7.18
CA LYS A 130 11.20 -24.21 -8.63
C LYS A 130 10.66 -22.88 -9.15
N ALA A 131 11.51 -21.86 -9.19
CA ALA A 131 11.19 -20.56 -9.75
C ALA A 131 12.36 -20.06 -10.61
N THR A 132 12.05 -19.40 -11.72
CA THR A 132 13.05 -18.81 -12.63
C THR A 132 13.64 -17.51 -12.10
N GLY A 133 12.94 -16.83 -11.19
CA GLY A 133 13.31 -15.52 -10.66
C GLY A 133 13.10 -14.38 -11.66
N ASP A 134 13.39 -13.16 -11.22
CA ASP A 134 13.29 -11.94 -12.04
C ASP A 134 14.52 -11.03 -11.89
N VAL A 135 14.60 -9.87 -12.53
CA VAL A 135 15.66 -8.89 -12.29
C VAL A 135 15.48 -8.20 -10.94
N ALA A 136 16.56 -7.66 -10.38
CA ALA A 136 16.52 -7.06 -9.05
C ALA A 136 15.50 -5.92 -8.93
N SER A 137 15.28 -5.13 -9.99
CA SER A 137 14.30 -4.03 -9.99
C SER A 137 12.84 -4.47 -9.90
N HIS A 138 12.53 -5.75 -10.11
CA HIS A 138 11.19 -6.31 -9.92
C HIS A 138 11.05 -7.03 -8.58
N LEU A 139 12.13 -7.07 -7.79
CA LEU A 139 12.17 -7.78 -6.54
C LEU A 139 11.07 -7.26 -5.61
N SER A 140 10.47 -8.21 -4.92
CA SER A 140 9.60 -7.99 -3.78
C SER A 140 10.05 -8.95 -2.68
N LYS A 141 9.73 -8.66 -1.42
CA LYS A 141 9.99 -9.58 -0.32
C LYS A 141 9.16 -10.84 -0.51
N TYR A 142 9.80 -12.00 -0.57
CA TYR A 142 9.06 -13.25 -0.56
C TYR A 142 8.44 -13.47 0.83
N THR A 143 7.10 -13.40 0.91
CA THR A 143 6.33 -13.81 2.07
C THR A 143 5.35 -14.89 1.64
N ALA A 144 5.57 -16.15 2.07
CA ALA A 144 4.74 -17.30 1.70
C ALA A 144 3.28 -17.25 2.26
N LYS A 145 2.90 -16.17 2.93
CA LYS A 145 1.62 -15.98 3.65
C LYS A 145 0.96 -14.64 3.32
N SER A 146 1.11 -14.11 2.11
CA SER A 146 0.26 -12.98 1.71
C SER A 146 -1.15 -13.52 1.42
N PRO A 147 -2.22 -12.98 2.03
CA PRO A 147 -3.60 -13.35 1.67
C PRO A 147 -3.87 -13.11 0.17
N PHE A 148 -3.21 -12.12 -0.43
CA PHE A 148 -3.29 -11.80 -1.87
C PHE A 148 -2.74 -12.91 -2.80
N TYR A 149 -1.91 -13.83 -2.28
CA TYR A 149 -1.44 -15.00 -3.04
C TYR A 149 -2.58 -15.96 -3.42
N LYS A 150 -3.70 -15.97 -2.68
CA LYS A 150 -4.86 -16.81 -3.00
C LYS A 150 -5.59 -16.38 -4.28
N ILE A 151 -5.50 -15.10 -4.66
CA ILE A 151 -6.38 -14.48 -5.67
C ILE A 151 -5.69 -14.43 -7.04
N ILE A 152 -4.40 -14.06 -7.08
CA ILE A 152 -3.62 -14.13 -8.32
C ILE A 152 -2.46 -15.12 -8.13
N PRO A 153 -2.67 -16.43 -8.40
CA PRO A 153 -1.66 -17.46 -8.16
C PRO A 153 -0.39 -17.29 -9.00
N PHE A 154 -0.41 -16.37 -9.98
CA PHE A 154 0.70 -16.05 -10.87
C PHE A 154 1.48 -14.78 -10.48
N VAL A 155 1.00 -13.96 -9.53
CA VAL A 155 1.68 -12.73 -9.11
C VAL A 155 2.32 -12.95 -7.74
N THR A 156 3.66 -12.93 -7.71
CA THR A 156 4.39 -12.95 -6.45
C THR A 156 4.23 -11.58 -5.77
N VAL A 157 3.85 -11.61 -4.51
CA VAL A 157 3.52 -10.42 -3.72
C VAL A 157 4.34 -10.36 -2.44
N SER A 158 4.69 -9.14 -2.05
CA SER A 158 5.50 -8.86 -0.88
C SER A 158 4.68 -8.21 0.19
N SER A 159 4.23 -8.99 1.17
CA SER A 159 3.49 -8.46 2.31
C SER A 159 4.33 -8.30 3.58
N VAL A 160 4.03 -7.26 4.34
CA VAL A 160 4.57 -7.01 5.68
C VAL A 160 3.48 -6.46 6.58
N ASP A 161 3.30 -7.09 7.74
CA ASP A 161 2.50 -6.53 8.83
C ASP A 161 3.35 -5.51 9.59
N LEU A 162 2.94 -4.26 9.54
CA LEU A 162 3.56 -3.15 10.27
C LEU A 162 2.64 -2.77 11.42
N ASN A 163 3.16 -2.81 12.64
CA ASN A 163 2.48 -2.25 13.79
C ASN A 163 2.72 -0.73 13.78
N VAL A 164 1.67 0.03 13.53
CA VAL A 164 1.68 1.48 13.64
C VAL A 164 0.87 1.85 14.88
N GLY A 165 1.56 2.02 16.00
CA GLY A 165 0.91 2.10 17.31
C GLY A 165 0.30 0.76 17.71
N ASP A 166 -0.99 0.76 18.05
CA ASP A 166 -1.72 -0.44 18.51
C ASP A 166 -2.46 -1.18 17.37
N LYS A 167 -2.32 -0.72 16.13
CA LYS A 167 -3.00 -1.28 14.96
C LYS A 167 -2.01 -1.96 14.00
N SER A 168 -2.42 -3.09 13.44
CA SER A 168 -1.65 -3.83 12.42
C SER A 168 -2.09 -3.39 11.02
N LEU A 169 -1.12 -3.01 10.19
CA LEU A 169 -1.34 -2.64 8.80
C LEU A 169 -0.60 -3.61 7.87
N HIS A 170 -1.33 -4.24 6.96
CA HIS A 170 -0.77 -5.15 5.98
C HIS A 170 -0.36 -4.40 4.71
N VAL A 171 0.94 -4.28 4.45
CA VAL A 171 1.43 -3.56 3.26
C VAL A 171 2.00 -4.53 2.24
N THR A 172 1.43 -4.52 1.04
CA THR A 172 1.82 -5.39 -0.08
C THR A 172 2.42 -4.61 -1.24
N VAL A 173 3.58 -5.02 -1.74
CA VAL A 173 4.15 -4.50 -3.02
C VAL A 173 4.04 -5.57 -4.09
N LEU A 174 3.46 -5.20 -5.24
CA LEU A 174 3.30 -6.09 -6.37
C LEU A 174 4.62 -6.26 -7.15
N ASN A 175 4.83 -7.46 -7.67
CA ASN A 175 5.80 -7.67 -8.75
C ASN A 175 5.29 -7.02 -10.03
N ASN A 176 6.20 -6.41 -10.77
CA ASN A 176 5.88 -5.71 -12.00
C ASN A 176 6.90 -6.06 -13.08
N PRO A 177 6.49 -6.21 -14.35
CA PRO A 177 7.44 -6.29 -15.45
C PRO A 177 8.13 -4.93 -15.66
N SER A 178 9.13 -4.91 -16.55
CA SER A 178 9.80 -3.66 -16.94
C SER A 178 8.90 -2.73 -17.78
N HIS A 179 7.77 -3.23 -18.30
CA HIS A 179 6.76 -2.41 -18.97
C HIS A 179 6.08 -1.51 -17.93
N LEU A 180 6.41 -0.23 -17.97
CA LEU A 180 5.86 0.78 -17.06
C LEU A 180 4.33 0.81 -17.15
N GLU A 181 3.68 1.19 -16.06
CA GLU A 181 2.21 1.34 -15.95
C GLU A 181 1.38 0.05 -16.04
N THR A 182 1.97 -1.08 -16.47
CA THR A 182 1.25 -2.36 -16.58
C THR A 182 0.75 -2.85 -15.22
N CYS A 183 1.49 -2.54 -14.15
CA CYS A 183 1.11 -2.93 -12.78
C CYS A 183 -0.14 -2.19 -12.28
N SER A 184 -0.44 -1.00 -12.82
CA SER A 184 -1.63 -0.23 -12.43
C SER A 184 -2.92 -1.00 -12.72
N LEU A 185 -3.02 -1.56 -13.93
CA LEU A 185 -4.18 -2.37 -14.36
C LEU A 185 -4.35 -3.64 -13.52
N VAL A 186 -3.24 -4.31 -13.20
CA VAL A 186 -3.26 -5.52 -12.38
C VAL A 186 -3.75 -5.22 -10.98
N LEU A 187 -3.34 -4.07 -10.44
CA LEU A 187 -3.71 -3.64 -9.11
C LEU A 187 -5.21 -3.30 -9.04
N ASP A 188 -5.72 -2.52 -9.99
CA ASP A 188 -7.15 -2.18 -10.04
C ASP A 188 -8.04 -3.42 -10.24
N THR A 189 -7.61 -4.37 -11.08
CA THR A 189 -8.38 -5.60 -11.33
C THR A 189 -8.33 -6.55 -10.13
N GLY A 190 -7.17 -6.65 -9.48
CA GLY A 190 -7.01 -7.48 -8.28
C GLY A 190 -7.85 -7.00 -7.10
N LEU A 191 -7.97 -5.69 -6.91
CA LEU A 191 -8.81 -5.14 -5.83
C LEU A 191 -10.30 -5.34 -6.10
N LYS A 192 -10.76 -5.09 -7.34
CA LYS A 192 -12.18 -5.29 -7.71
C LYS A 192 -12.65 -6.74 -7.59
N SER A 193 -11.77 -7.71 -7.81
CA SER A 193 -12.11 -9.12 -7.62
C SER A 193 -12.29 -9.44 -6.13
N GLU A 194 -11.44 -8.89 -5.26
CA GLU A 194 -11.52 -9.10 -3.82
C GLU A 194 -12.74 -8.44 -3.16
N ASP A 195 -13.23 -7.32 -3.70
CA ASP A 195 -14.47 -6.70 -3.20
C ASP A 195 -15.70 -7.53 -3.58
N ASN A 196 -15.69 -8.25 -4.71
CA ASN A 196 -16.80 -9.10 -5.14
C ASN A 196 -16.82 -10.48 -4.43
N ASP A 197 -15.66 -11.01 -4.05
CA ASP A 197 -15.57 -12.30 -3.35
C ASP A 197 -16.06 -12.23 -1.90
N ASP A 198 -16.11 -11.04 -1.29
CA ASP A 198 -16.57 -10.82 0.10
C ASP A 198 -18.10 -10.63 0.21
N ASP A 199 -18.80 -10.49 -0.93
CA ASP A 199 -20.27 -10.38 -1.02
C ASP A 199 -20.95 -11.74 -1.32
N GLY A 200 -20.18 -12.84 -1.39
CA GLY A 200 -20.59 -14.13 -1.95
C GLY A 200 -20.90 -15.27 -0.95
N ASP A 201 -21.05 -15.00 0.35
CA ASP A 201 -21.47 -16.01 1.34
C ASP A 201 -22.84 -15.65 1.92
N GLY A 202 -23.87 -15.86 1.09
CA GLY A 202 -25.28 -15.69 1.45
C GLY A 202 -26.24 -16.60 0.69
N ASP A 203 -25.76 -17.70 0.09
CA ASP A 203 -26.66 -18.74 -0.44
C ASP A 203 -26.97 -19.72 0.69
N GLY A 204 -27.91 -19.31 1.55
CA GLY A 204 -28.68 -20.25 2.34
C GLY A 204 -29.65 -20.96 1.41
N ASP A 205 -29.43 -22.25 1.18
CA ASP A 205 -30.45 -23.16 0.66
C ASP A 205 -31.64 -23.14 1.64
N GLY A 206 -32.59 -22.24 1.39
CA GLY A 206 -33.89 -22.19 2.02
C GLY A 206 -34.83 -23.11 1.25
N ASP A 207 -35.05 -24.29 1.79
CA ASP A 207 -36.21 -25.11 1.42
C ASP A 207 -37.47 -24.30 1.80
N ASP A 208 -38.26 -23.94 0.79
CA ASP A 208 -39.59 -23.36 0.94
C ASP A 208 -40.54 -24.41 1.56
N ASP A 209 -40.80 -24.30 2.86
CA ASP A 209 -41.99 -24.87 3.49
C ASP A 209 -42.83 -23.71 4.04
N ASP A 210 -43.97 -23.49 3.38
CA ASP A 210 -45.07 -22.62 3.81
C ASP A 210 -45.55 -23.03 5.21
N ASP A 211 -45.62 -22.09 6.14
CA ASP A 211 -46.64 -22.11 7.21
C ASP A 211 -46.89 -20.67 7.69
N ASP A 212 -48.14 -20.26 7.53
CA ASP A 212 -48.76 -19.05 8.11
C ASP A 212 -48.66 -19.07 9.64
N ASP A 213 -48.40 -17.92 10.26
CA ASP A 213 -49.18 -17.45 11.43
C ASP A 213 -48.78 -16.01 11.79
N ASP A 214 -49.81 -15.17 11.93
CA ASP A 214 -49.78 -13.80 12.47
C ASP A 214 -49.26 -13.79 13.93
N ASP A 215 -48.52 -12.74 14.31
CA ASP A 215 -48.76 -12.00 15.55
C ASP A 215 -47.86 -10.74 15.64
N ASP A 216 -48.50 -9.63 15.99
CA ASP A 216 -47.92 -8.31 16.29
C ASP A 216 -46.96 -8.37 17.49
N ASP A 217 -45.88 -7.58 17.47
CA ASP A 217 -45.42 -6.83 18.65
C ASP A 217 -44.42 -5.73 18.24
N ASP A 218 -44.79 -4.50 18.60
CA ASP A 218 -43.94 -3.30 18.59
C ASP A 218 -42.79 -3.45 19.59
N ASP A 219 -41.56 -3.16 19.18
CA ASP A 219 -40.53 -2.63 20.08
C ASP A 219 -39.53 -1.74 19.31
N ASP A 220 -39.61 -0.44 19.64
CA ASP A 220 -38.61 0.58 19.33
C ASP A 220 -37.26 0.18 19.96
N ASP A 221 -36.17 0.14 19.17
CA ASP A 221 -34.83 0.37 19.71
C ASP A 221 -33.92 1.11 18.72
N ASP A 222 -33.65 2.36 19.10
CA ASP A 222 -32.72 3.33 18.53
C ASP A 222 -31.27 2.80 18.57
N ALA A 223 -30.76 2.37 17.42
CA ALA A 223 -29.35 2.00 17.25
C ALA A 223 -28.67 2.93 16.23
N GLY A 224 -28.00 3.93 16.78
CA GLY A 224 -27.29 5.01 16.09
C GLY A 224 -26.38 4.59 14.93
N ALA A 225 -26.34 5.50 13.95
CA ALA A 225 -25.55 5.53 12.71
C ALA A 225 -24.00 5.50 12.87
N GLY A 226 -23.48 4.77 13.87
CA GLY A 226 -22.05 4.63 14.15
C GLY A 226 -21.42 3.30 13.66
N GLY A 227 -22.22 2.32 13.27
CA GLY A 227 -21.72 1.00 12.81
C GLY A 227 -21.18 1.01 11.38
N THR A 228 -21.88 1.67 10.46
CA THR A 228 -21.60 1.63 9.03
C THR A 228 -20.27 2.29 8.67
N TYR A 229 -19.98 3.48 9.18
CA TYR A 229 -18.71 4.16 8.88
C TYR A 229 -17.48 3.41 9.42
N GLY A 230 -17.58 2.76 10.58
CA GLY A 230 -16.50 1.98 11.16
C GLY A 230 -16.22 0.68 10.39
N GLU A 231 -17.26 0.02 9.89
CA GLU A 231 -17.15 -1.17 9.05
C GLU A 231 -16.67 -0.83 7.62
N ILE A 232 -17.14 0.29 7.05
CA ILE A 232 -16.67 0.81 5.75
C ILE A 232 -15.18 1.14 5.80
N LEU A 233 -14.70 1.78 6.88
CA LEU A 233 -13.28 2.09 7.05
C LEU A 233 -12.39 0.85 7.26
N ARG A 234 -12.90 -0.20 7.92
CA ARG A 234 -12.19 -1.49 8.03
C ARG A 234 -12.01 -2.19 6.69
N ARG A 235 -12.99 -2.07 5.80
CA ARG A 235 -12.95 -2.62 4.43
C ARG A 235 -12.17 -1.75 3.44
N MET A 236 -11.72 -0.56 3.85
CA MET A 236 -11.10 0.40 2.95
C MET A 236 -9.71 -0.08 2.53
N LYS A 237 -9.54 -0.43 1.25
CA LYS A 237 -8.26 -0.83 0.65
C LYS A 237 -7.67 0.37 -0.08
N ILE A 238 -6.40 0.68 0.18
CA ILE A 238 -5.72 1.78 -0.52
C ILE A 238 -4.86 1.19 -1.64
N SER A 239 -5.24 1.53 -2.87
CA SER A 239 -4.43 1.42 -4.08
C SER A 239 -3.49 2.62 -4.17
N LEU A 240 -2.18 2.37 -4.19
CA LEU A 240 -1.23 3.41 -4.53
C LEU A 240 -0.39 2.99 -5.73
N TYR A 241 -0.57 3.71 -6.84
CA TYR A 241 0.36 3.66 -7.95
C TYR A 241 1.36 4.81 -7.88
N LEU A 242 2.62 4.50 -7.57
CA LEU A 242 3.70 5.49 -7.53
C LEU A 242 4.21 5.75 -8.95
N HIS A 243 3.58 6.67 -9.67
CA HIS A 243 4.08 7.06 -10.98
C HIS A 243 5.40 7.83 -10.83
N THR A 244 6.48 7.34 -11.44
CA THR A 244 7.74 8.09 -11.51
C THR A 244 7.97 8.54 -12.95
N LEU A 245 7.52 9.76 -13.28
CA LEU A 245 7.95 10.45 -14.49
C LEU A 245 9.26 11.16 -14.19
N LEU A 246 10.38 10.51 -14.49
CA LEU A 246 11.64 11.18 -14.83
C LEU A 246 12.35 10.38 -15.93
#